data_AF-A0A973FVU2-F1
#
_entry.id   AF-A0A973FVU2-F1
#
_cell.length_a   1.000
_cell.length_b   1.000
_cell.length_c   1.000
_cell.angle_alpha   90.00
_cell.angle_beta   90.00
_cell.angle_gamma   90.00
#
_symmetry.space_group_name_H-M   'P 1'
#
loop_
_entity.id
_entity.type
_entity.pdbx_description
1 polymer ?
#
loop_
_entity_poly.entity_id
_entity_poly.type
_entity_poly.pdbx_seq_one_letter_code
_entity_poly.pdbx_strand_id
1 'polypeptide(L)'
;YLFVESPDLTNEVKVSILKTFGVVRILGKKENSEPIAVPNSKIEAIQRLLSKKVEVFSLQYPQVGEAAKIIDGPFAGIEGIVTTSNMEKELFVISIELMQRSVAVKLEGFQIAKI
;
A
#
# COMPACT_ATOMS: atom_id res chain seq x y z
N TYR A 1 -2.07 4.05 -13.09
CA TYR A 1 -0.71 4.31 -13.60
C TYR A 1 -0.53 3.56 -14.91
N LEU A 2 0.26 4.11 -15.84
CA LEU A 2 0.58 3.48 -17.13
C LEU A 2 2.08 3.18 -17.18
N PHE A 3 2.45 1.99 -17.66
CA PHE A 3 3.83 1.63 -17.96
C PHE A 3 4.05 1.78 -19.47
N VAL A 4 5.15 2.41 -19.85
CA VAL A 4 5.50 2.68 -21.25
C VAL A 4 6.91 2.16 -21.50
N GLU A 5 7.05 1.31 -22.52
CA GLU A 5 8.35 0.84 -22.99
C GLU A 5 8.90 1.83 -24.03
N SER A 6 10.14 2.27 -23.84
CA SER A 6 10.83 3.16 -24.77
C SER A 6 12.31 2.78 -24.80
N PRO A 7 12.86 2.34 -25.94
CA PRO A 7 14.26 1.93 -26.06
C PRO A 7 15.24 3.04 -25.64
N ASP A 8 14.96 4.27 -26.09
CA ASP A 8 15.70 5.47 -25.73
C ASP A 8 14.74 6.55 -25.25
N LEU A 9 14.95 7.07 -24.03
CA LEU A 9 14.11 8.12 -23.47
C LEU A 9 14.72 9.50 -23.72
N THR A 10 14.71 9.93 -24.98
CA THR A 10 15.16 11.28 -25.38
C THR A 10 14.19 12.36 -24.91
N ASN A 11 14.62 13.63 -24.90
CA ASN A 11 13.74 14.73 -24.49
C ASN A 11 12.54 14.90 -25.43
N GLU A 12 12.69 14.60 -26.71
CA GLU A 12 11.60 14.63 -27.70
C GLU A 12 10.53 13.59 -27.38
N VAL A 13 10.95 12.36 -27.06
CA VAL A 13 10.04 11.27 -26.65
C VAL A 13 9.32 11.63 -25.34
N LYS A 14 10.03 12.19 -24.35
CA LYS A 14 9.42 12.66 -23.10
C LYS A 14 8.33 13.70 -23.35
N VAL A 15 8.61 14.70 -24.20
CA VAL A 15 7.64 15.75 -24.54
C VAL A 15 6.43 15.16 -25.28
N SER A 16 6.64 14.20 -26.18
CA SER A 16 5.56 13.50 -26.86
C SER A 16 4.62 12.78 -25.89
N ILE A 17 5.19 12.04 -24.92
CA ILE A 17 4.41 11.37 -23.87
C ILE A 17 3.62 12.38 -23.04
N LEU A 18 4.25 13.46 -22.60
CA LEU A 18 3.61 14.50 -21.77
C LEU A 18 2.53 15.30 -22.51
N LYS A 19 2.59 15.40 -23.84
CA LYS A 19 1.56 16.03 -24.67
C LYS A 19 0.32 15.15 -24.89
N THR A 20 0.42 13.85 -24.61
CA THR A 20 -0.71 12.93 -24.75
C THR A 20 -1.81 13.30 -23.76
N PHE A 21 -3.04 13.43 -24.23
CA PHE A 21 -4.18 13.81 -23.40
C PHE A 21 -4.36 12.84 -22.22
N GLY A 22 -4.51 13.39 -21.01
CA GLY A 22 -4.64 12.63 -19.76
C GLY A 22 -3.32 12.24 -19.09
N VAL A 23 -2.16 12.49 -19.72
CA VAL A 23 -0.86 12.30 -19.06
C VAL A 23 -0.54 13.52 -18.18
N VAL A 24 -0.38 13.28 -16.88
CA VAL A 24 -0.09 14.34 -15.90
C VAL A 24 1.41 14.55 -15.71
N ARG A 25 2.16 13.46 -15.52
CA ARG A 25 3.63 13.48 -15.31
C ARG A 25 4.25 12.12 -15.56
N ILE A 26 5.56 12.12 -15.84
CA ILE A 26 6.40 10.92 -15.80
C ILE A 26 7.00 10.82 -14.39
N LEU A 27 6.95 9.63 -13.79
CA LEU A 27 7.53 9.41 -12.45
C LEU A 27 9.05 9.26 -12.53
N GLY A 28 9.75 9.88 -11.59
CA GLY A 28 11.21 9.94 -11.58
C GLY A 28 11.78 10.19 -10.18
N LYS A 29 13.10 10.39 -10.10
CA LYS A 29 13.79 10.70 -8.85
C LYS A 29 13.25 11.99 -8.23
N LYS A 30 13.23 12.04 -6.89
CA LYS A 30 12.72 13.20 -6.14
C LYS A 30 13.53 14.47 -6.37
N GLU A 31 14.82 14.34 -6.63
CA GLU A 31 15.77 15.47 -6.71
C GLU A 31 15.72 16.21 -8.05
N ASN A 32 15.64 15.48 -9.16
CA ASN A 32 15.77 16.03 -10.51
C ASN A 32 14.64 15.62 -11.46
N SER A 33 13.61 14.92 -10.98
CA SER A 33 12.50 14.38 -11.78
C SER A 33 12.95 13.51 -12.96
N GLU A 34 14.18 13.00 -12.91
CA GLU A 34 14.72 12.13 -13.96
C GLU A 34 13.93 10.81 -13.94
N PRO A 35 13.34 10.40 -15.07
CA PRO A 35 12.59 9.16 -15.15
C PRO A 35 13.44 7.96 -14.74
N ILE A 36 12.89 7.10 -13.90
CA ILE A 36 13.58 5.88 -13.44
C ILE A 36 13.01 4.70 -14.22
N ALA A 37 13.90 3.94 -14.86
CA ALA A 37 13.52 2.68 -15.50
C ALA A 37 12.97 1.70 -14.45
N VAL A 38 11.81 1.14 -14.73
CA VAL A 38 11.23 0.09 -13.89
C VAL A 38 11.86 -1.24 -14.31
N PRO A 39 12.45 -2.02 -13.39
CA PRO A 39 13.01 -3.32 -13.75
C PRO A 39 11.96 -4.26 -14.36
N ASN A 40 12.34 -4.99 -15.41
CA ASN A 40 11.44 -5.94 -16.10
C ASN A 40 10.78 -6.93 -15.14
N SER A 41 11.53 -7.45 -14.17
CA SER A 41 11.01 -8.36 -13.14
C SER A 41 9.85 -7.77 -12.32
N LYS A 42 9.84 -6.44 -12.09
CA LYS A 42 8.73 -5.76 -11.41
C LYS A 42 7.51 -5.62 -12.31
N ILE A 43 7.71 -5.32 -13.60
CA ILE A 43 6.62 -5.24 -14.59
C ILE A 43 5.97 -6.61 -14.74
N GLU A 44 6.77 -7.67 -14.89
CA GLU A 44 6.29 -9.05 -14.96
C GLU A 44 5.50 -9.46 -13.71
N ALA A 45 5.99 -9.09 -12.52
CA ALA A 45 5.28 -9.35 -11.28
C ALA A 45 3.89 -8.67 -11.28
N ILE A 46 3.80 -7.40 -11.68
CA ILE A 46 2.52 -6.69 -11.78
C ILE A 46 1.60 -7.35 -12.82
N GLN A 47 2.11 -7.73 -13.99
CA GLN A 47 1.32 -8.44 -15.01
C GLN A 47 0.77 -9.77 -14.49
N ARG A 48 1.57 -10.54 -13.73
CA ARG A 48 1.13 -11.78 -13.08
C ARG A 48 0.06 -11.55 -12.01
N LEU A 49 0.16 -10.44 -11.27
CA LEU A 49 -0.83 -10.04 -10.27
C LEU A 49 -2.13 -9.55 -10.90
N LEU A 50 -2.11 -8.98 -12.11
CA LEU A 50 -3.31 -8.59 -12.83
C LEU A 50 -3.98 -9.76 -13.55
N SER A 51 -3.19 -10.73 -14.03
CA SER A 51 -3.72 -11.90 -14.75
C SER A 51 -4.36 -12.92 -13.82
N LYS A 52 -3.84 -13.05 -12.60
CA LYS A 52 -4.53 -13.76 -11.52
C LYS A 52 -5.45 -12.73 -10.86
N LYS A 53 -6.76 -12.93 -10.82
CA LYS A 53 -7.69 -12.09 -10.03
C LYS A 53 -7.44 -12.26 -8.52
N VAL A 54 -6.23 -12.01 -8.07
CA VAL A 54 -5.84 -11.99 -6.67
C VAL A 54 -6.03 -10.55 -6.25
N GLU A 55 -6.87 -10.32 -5.25
CA GLU A 55 -7.01 -9.00 -4.64
C GLU A 55 -5.70 -8.68 -3.91
N VAL A 56 -4.78 -8.02 -4.62
CA VAL A 56 -3.52 -7.55 -4.03
C VAL A 56 -3.82 -6.29 -3.25
N PHE A 57 -4.26 -6.47 -2.02
CA PHE A 57 -4.26 -5.37 -1.07
C PHE A 57 -2.82 -5.10 -0.65
N SER A 58 -2.24 -3.97 -1.07
CA SER A 58 -1.07 -3.40 -0.41
C SER A 58 -1.49 -2.79 0.92
N LEU A 59 -2.15 -3.57 1.78
CA LEU A 59 -2.47 -3.15 3.12
C LEU A 59 -1.17 -3.29 3.93
N GLN A 60 -0.56 -2.16 4.26
CA GLN A 60 0.52 -2.11 5.24
C GLN A 60 -0.12 -2.36 6.61
N TYR A 61 -0.46 -3.62 6.87
CA TYR A 61 -0.98 -4.01 8.16
C TYR A 61 0.10 -3.79 9.23
N PRO A 62 -0.27 -3.25 10.40
CA PRO A 62 0.64 -3.16 11.52
C PRO A 62 1.07 -4.56 11.97
N GLN A 63 2.37 -4.73 12.19
CA GLN A 63 2.95 -5.98 12.67
C GLN A 63 2.72 -6.15 14.17
N VAL A 64 2.90 -7.37 14.68
CA VAL A 64 2.88 -7.63 16.12
C VAL A 64 3.89 -6.73 16.84
N GLY A 65 3.43 -6.02 17.87
CA GLY A 65 4.19 -5.03 18.62
C GLY A 65 4.08 -3.59 18.09
N GLU A 66 3.51 -3.38 16.90
CA GLU A 66 3.30 -2.05 16.35
C GLU A 66 1.98 -1.42 16.82
N ALA A 67 1.97 -0.09 16.82
CA ALA A 67 0.78 0.69 17.11
C ALA A 67 -0.19 0.65 15.93
N ALA A 68 -1.47 0.49 16.24
CA ALA A 68 -2.56 0.39 15.29
C ALA A 68 -3.76 1.19 15.78
N LYS A 69 -4.46 1.82 14.84
CA LYS A 69 -5.71 2.52 15.10
C LYS A 69 -6.88 1.72 14.54
N ILE A 70 -7.91 1.56 15.34
CA ILE A 70 -9.18 0.98 14.90
C ILE A 70 -9.92 2.08 14.12
N ILE A 71 -10.26 1.81 12.86
CA ILE A 71 -10.89 2.79 11.95
C ILE A 71 -12.36 2.47 11.65
N ASP A 72 -12.85 1.30 12.04
CA ASP A 72 -14.23 0.87 11.82
C ASP A 72 -14.79 0.10 13.02
N GLY A 73 -16.12 0.11 13.18
CA GLY A 73 -16.84 -0.58 14.26
C GLY A 73 -16.94 0.21 15.58
N PRO A 74 -17.39 -0.45 16.66
CA PRO A 74 -17.73 0.22 17.93
C PRO A 74 -16.52 0.80 18.68
N PHE A 75 -15.32 0.35 18.36
CA PHE A 75 -14.06 0.83 18.94
C PHE A 75 -13.31 1.77 18.00
N ALA A 76 -13.94 2.25 16.91
CA ALA A 76 -13.33 3.18 15.98
C ALA A 76 -12.81 4.44 16.68
N GLY A 77 -11.61 4.87 16.32
CA GLY A 77 -10.89 5.99 16.91
C GLY A 77 -9.95 5.61 18.05
N ILE A 78 -10.05 4.39 18.59
CA ILE A 78 -9.15 3.90 19.65
C ILE A 78 -7.85 3.37 19.05
N GLU A 79 -6.75 3.66 19.73
CA GLU A 79 -5.41 3.22 19.38
C GLU A 79 -4.94 2.14 20.36
N GLY A 80 -4.12 1.21 19.88
CA GLY A 80 -3.63 0.10 20.66
C GLY A 80 -2.42 -0.57 20.03
N ILE A 81 -1.98 -1.67 20.64
CA ILE A 81 -0.83 -2.45 20.17
C ILE A 81 -1.29 -3.80 19.62
N VAL A 82 -0.84 -4.14 18.42
CA VAL A 82 -1.10 -5.47 17.84
C VAL A 82 -0.38 -6.52 18.68
N THR A 83 -1.14 -7.40 19.34
CA THR A 83 -0.60 -8.48 20.18
C THR A 83 -0.42 -9.77 19.39
N THR A 84 -1.25 -9.99 18.37
CA THR A 84 -1.16 -11.16 17.47
C THR A 84 -1.82 -10.82 16.14
N SER A 85 -1.31 -11.39 15.05
CA SER A 85 -1.89 -11.27 13.71
C SER A 85 -1.86 -12.61 12.99
N ASN A 86 -2.96 -12.96 12.31
CA ASN A 86 -3.02 -14.06 11.35
C ASN A 86 -3.27 -13.45 9.96
N MET A 87 -2.20 -13.38 9.17
CA MET A 87 -2.23 -12.78 7.83
C MET A 87 -3.03 -13.60 6.81
N GLU A 88 -3.07 -14.93 6.93
CA GLU A 88 -3.85 -15.78 6.03
C GLU A 88 -5.37 -15.58 6.18
N LYS A 89 -5.80 -15.20 7.39
CA LYS A 89 -7.21 -14.96 7.73
C LYS A 89 -7.54 -13.48 7.89
N GLU A 90 -6.58 -12.59 7.66
CA GLU A 90 -6.69 -11.15 7.92
C GLU A 90 -7.23 -10.78 9.31
N LEU A 91 -6.86 -11.56 10.34
CA LEU A 91 -7.33 -11.38 11.72
C LEU A 91 -6.25 -10.79 12.61
N PHE A 92 -6.59 -9.76 13.36
CA PHE A 92 -5.70 -9.04 14.26
C PHE A 92 -6.27 -9.01 15.67
N VAL A 93 -5.40 -9.18 16.67
CA VAL A 93 -5.72 -9.02 18.08
C VAL A 93 -5.03 -7.75 18.56
N ILE A 94 -5.81 -6.73 18.91
CA ILE A 94 -5.28 -5.45 19.41
C ILE A 94 -5.55 -5.34 20.90
N SER A 95 -4.50 -5.03 21.67
CA SER A 95 -4.61 -4.63 23.06
C SER A 95 -4.89 -3.13 23.12
N ILE A 96 -6.03 -2.76 23.69
CA ILE A 96 -6.47 -1.38 23.90
C ILE A 96 -6.68 -1.12 25.39
N GLU A 97 -6.46 0.11 25.83
CA GLU A 97 -6.72 0.53 27.20
C GLU A 97 -8.13 1.11 27.33
N LEU A 98 -8.97 0.43 28.11
CA LEU A 98 -10.37 0.81 28.39
C LEU A 98 -10.55 0.84 29.91
N MET A 99 -10.72 2.04 30.47
CA MET A 99 -11.03 2.24 31.90
C MET A 99 -10.09 1.48 32.86
N GLN A 100 -8.78 1.73 32.76
CA GLN A 100 -7.73 1.04 33.56
C GLN A 100 -7.69 -0.48 33.36
N ARG A 101 -8.23 -1.01 32.27
CA ARG A 101 -8.16 -2.42 31.91
C ARG A 101 -7.68 -2.56 30.47
N SER A 102 -6.74 -3.47 30.24
CA SER A 102 -6.34 -3.85 28.89
C SER A 102 -7.29 -4.92 28.36
N VAL A 103 -7.87 -4.70 27.19
CA VAL A 103 -8.77 -5.66 26.52
C VAL A 103 -8.18 -6.00 25.15
N ALA A 104 -8.23 -7.29 24.80
CA ALA A 104 -7.80 -7.79 23.50
C ALA A 104 -9.02 -7.98 22.59
N VAL A 105 -9.06 -7.29 21.45
CA VAL A 105 -10.18 -7.34 20.50
C VAL A 105 -9.72 -7.97 19.18
N LYS A 106 -10.51 -8.91 18.65
CA LYS A 106 -10.31 -9.49 17.32
C LYS A 106 -10.93 -8.60 16.25
N LEU A 107 -10.15 -8.24 15.25
CA LEU A 107 -10.53 -7.33 14.17
C LEU A 107 -10.08 -7.89 12.82
N GLU A 108 -10.79 -7.51 11.77
CA GLU A 108 -10.39 -7.80 10.39
C GLU A 108 -9.44 -6.72 9.86
N GLY A 109 -8.68 -7.05 8.81
CA GLY A 109 -7.66 -6.15 8.26
C GLY A 109 -8.18 -4.78 7.84
N PHE A 110 -9.39 -4.70 7.27
CA PHE A 110 -9.98 -3.43 6.84
C PHE A 110 -10.40 -2.51 8.00
N GLN A 111 -10.48 -3.03 9.23
CA GLN A 111 -10.90 -2.28 10.41
C GLN A 111 -9.74 -1.59 11.12
N ILE A 112 -8.50 -1.77 10.63
CA ILE A 112 -7.29 -1.28 11.28
C ILE A 112 -6.40 -0.48 10.33
N ALA A 113 -5.74 0.54 10.87
CA ALA A 113 -4.73 1.32 10.16
C ALA A 113 -3.44 1.37 10.98
N LYS A 114 -2.30 1.27 10.29
CA LYS A 114 -0.98 1.50 10.90
C LYS A 114 -0.80 2.99 11.22
N ILE A 115 -0.20 3.27 12.38
CA ILE A 115 0.18 4.63 12.83
C ILE A 115 1.63 4.91 12.45
#